data_AF-A0A6N2QYU9-F1
#
_entry.id   AF-A0A6N2QYU9-F1
#
_cell.length_a   1.000
_cell.length_b   1.000
_cell.length_c   1.000
_cell.angle_alpha   90.00
_cell.angle_beta   90.00
_cell.angle_gamma   90.00
#
_symmetry.space_group_name_H-M   'P 1'
#
loop_
_entity.id
_entity.type
_entity.pdbx_description
1 polymer ?
#
loop_
_entity_poly.entity_id
_entity_poly.type
_entity_poly.pdbx_seq_one_letter_code
_entity_poly.pdbx_strand_id
1 'polypeptide(L)' 'MKTKSVYPEHWEERTRDEVLVLIDDYIRWYNHERIEQSLGWMSPVQYRQSQGMAA' A
#
# COMPACT_ATOMS: atom_id res chain seq x y z
N MET A 1 -8.48 -14.64 -3.14
CA MET A 1 -7.56 -13.55 -2.74
C MET A 1 -8.00 -12.29 -3.47
N LYS A 2 -8.37 -11.21 -2.77
CA LYS A 2 -8.81 -9.95 -3.42
C LYS A 2 -7.55 -9.12 -3.71
N THR A 3 -7.02 -9.21 -4.93
CA THR A 3 -5.85 -8.44 -5.37
C THR A 3 -6.35 -7.03 -5.70
N LYS A 4 -6.25 -6.10 -4.75
CA LYS A 4 -6.84 -4.75 -4.89
C LYS A 4 -6.07 -3.81 -5.84
N SER A 5 -4.95 -4.23 -6.43
CA SER A 5 -4.09 -3.29 -7.19
C SER A 5 -3.29 -3.89 -8.35
N VAL A 6 -3.21 -5.22 -8.50
CA VAL A 6 -2.25 -5.80 -9.44
C VAL A 6 -2.90 -6.96 -10.18
N TYR A 7 -3.09 -6.77 -11.49
CA TYR A 7 -3.45 -7.83 -12.42
C TYR A 7 -2.16 -8.50 -12.92
N PRO A 8 -2.04 -9.84 -12.86
CA PRO A 8 -0.80 -10.54 -13.24
C PRO A 8 -0.42 -10.42 -14.73
N GLU A 9 -1.38 -10.03 -15.57
CA GLU A 9 -1.34 -10.17 -17.04
C GLU A 9 -0.23 -9.36 -17.73
N HIS A 10 0.52 -8.52 -17.02
CA HIS A 10 1.58 -7.67 -17.60
C HIS A 10 2.87 -7.63 -16.78
N TRP A 11 3.09 -8.55 -15.83
CA TRP A 11 4.35 -8.60 -15.05
C TRP A 11 5.54 -8.95 -15.96
N GLU A 12 5.34 -9.86 -16.92
CA GLU A 12 6.42 -10.49 -17.69
C GLU A 12 7.15 -9.52 -18.64
N GLU A 13 6.54 -8.37 -18.96
CA GLU A 13 7.11 -7.36 -19.87
C GLU A 13 7.77 -6.18 -19.14
N ARG A 14 7.73 -6.14 -17.80
CA ARG A 14 8.24 -5.01 -17.02
C ARG A 14 9.70 -5.19 -16.65
N THR A 15 10.46 -4.13 -16.79
CA THR A 15 11.83 -4.07 -16.28
C THR A 15 11.82 -4.13 -14.75
N ARG A 16 12.93 -4.60 -14.17
CA ARG A 16 13.10 -4.63 -12.71
C ARG A 16 12.84 -3.27 -12.06
N ASP A 17 13.30 -2.19 -12.71
CA ASP A 17 13.18 -0.84 -12.17
C ASP A 17 11.73 -0.36 -12.17
N GLU A 18 10.95 -0.67 -13.21
CA GLU A 18 9.50 -0.39 -13.23
C GLU A 18 8.76 -1.14 -12.13
N VAL A 19 9.11 -2.40 -11.89
CA VAL A 19 8.50 -3.19 -10.79
C VAL A 19 8.83 -2.59 -9.43
N LEU A 20 10.06 -2.12 -9.23
CA LEU A 20 10.45 -1.45 -7.99
C LEU A 20 9.66 -0.18 -7.74
N VAL A 21 9.45 0.65 -8.78
CA VAL A 21 8.62 1.86 -8.69
C VAL A 21 7.19 1.51 -8.33
N LEU A 22 6.58 0.52 -8.98
CA LEU A 22 5.22 0.08 -8.69
C LEU A 22 5.06 -0.44 -7.26
N ILE A 23 6.05 -1.16 -6.75
CA ILE A 23 6.06 -1.65 -5.36
C ILE A 23 6.16 -0.48 -4.39
N ASP A 24 7.05 0.48 -4.64
CA ASP A 24 7.22 1.66 -3.78
C ASP A 24 5.94 2.51 -3.73
N ASP A 25 5.34 2.78 -4.89
CA ASP A 25 4.07 3.48 -5.01
C ASP A 25 2.95 2.75 -4.26
N TYR A 26 2.88 1.43 -4.40
CA TYR A 26 1.89 0.62 -3.69
C TYR A 26 2.10 0.66 -2.17
N ILE A 27 3.33 0.57 -1.68
CA ILE A 27 3.66 0.66 -0.25
C ILE A 27 3.28 2.04 0.30
N ARG A 28 3.57 3.11 -0.45
CA ARG A 28 3.22 4.49 -0.09
C ARG A 28 1.71 4.66 0.01
N TRP A 29 0.98 4.26 -1.02
CA TRP A 29 -0.49 4.29 -1.02
C TRP A 29 -1.07 3.47 0.13
N TYR A 30 -0.59 2.23 0.32
CA TYR A 30 -1.08 1.33 1.35
C TYR A 30 -0.93 1.94 2.75
N ASN A 31 0.21 2.56 3.05
CA ASN A 31 0.50 3.08 4.38
C ASN A 31 -0.14 4.44 4.66
N HIS A 32 -0.22 5.32 3.65
CA HIS A 32 -0.56 6.72 3.86
C HIS A 32 -1.94 7.11 3.34
N GLU A 33 -2.38 6.53 2.23
CA GLU A 33 -3.57 6.98 1.51
C GLU A 33 -4.76 6.05 1.69
N ARG A 34 -4.52 4.74 1.86
CA ARG A 34 -5.58 3.76 2.04
C ARG A 34 -6.29 4.00 3.36
N ILE A 35 -7.57 4.38 3.29
CA ILE A 35 -8.47 4.49 4.44
C ILE A 35 -9.16 3.15 4.71
N GLU A 36 -9.17 2.73 5.98
CA GLU A 36 -9.79 1.46 6.37
C GLU A 36 -10.77 1.63 7.55
N GLN A 37 -11.99 1.13 7.37
CA GLN A 37 -13.06 1.23 8.36
C GLN A 37 -12.71 0.53 9.68
N SER A 38 -12.02 -0.62 9.63
CA SER A 38 -11.58 -1.36 10.82
C SER A 38 -10.55 -0.57 11.65
N LEU A 39 -9.85 0.38 11.03
CA LEU A 39 -8.91 1.29 11.69
C LEU A 39 -9.59 2.60 12.13
N GLY A 40 -10.92 2.66 12.14
CA GLY A 40 -11.67 3.87 12.49
C GLY A 40 -11.61 4.93 11.39
N TRP A 41 -11.59 4.51 10.11
CA TRP A 41 -11.45 5.40 8.95
C TRP A 41 -10.13 6.17 8.93
N MET A 42 -9.05 5.53 9.38
CA MET A 42 -7.68 6.05 9.34
C MET A 42 -6.84 5.32 8.29
N SER A 43 -5.77 5.96 7.85
CA SER A 43 -4.67 5.25 7.18
C SER A 43 -3.84 4.43 8.16
N PRO A 44 -3.12 3.40 7.72
CA PRO A 44 -2.27 2.60 8.62
C PRO A 44 -1.26 3.42 9.42
N VAL A 45 -0.68 4.47 8.84
CA VAL A 45 0.22 5.39 9.56
C VAL A 45 -0.52 6.18 10.62
N GLN A 46 -1.67 6.77 10.28
CA GLN A 46 -2.49 7.53 11.24
C GLN A 46 -2.96 6.64 12.39
N TYR A 47 -3.32 5.40 12.11
CA TYR A 47 -3.68 4.43 13.12
C TYR A 47 -2.51 4.14 14.07
N ARG A 48 -1.31 3.85 13.56
CA ARG A 48 -0.13 3.65 14.44
C ARG A 48 0.18 4.87 15.30
N GLN A 49 0.04 6.07 14.74
CA GLN A 49 0.20 7.32 15.49
C GLN A 49 -0.84 7.47 16.60
N SER A 50 -2.11 7.16 16.34
CA SER A 50 -3.18 7.23 17.35
C SER A 50 -3.00 6.19 18.47
N GLN A 51 -2.34 5.07 18.18
CA GLN A 51 -1.99 4.05 19.18
C GLN A 51 -0.70 4.36 19.95
N GLY A 52 -0.02 5.48 19.68
CA GLY A 52 1.28 5.79 20.29
C GLY A 52 2.41 4.84 19.86
N MET A 53 2.22 4.13 18.74
CA MET A 53 3.18 3.16 18.18
C MET A 53 4.12 3.79 17.14
N ALA A 54 4.05 5.10 16.93
CA ALA A 54 4.93 5.80 16.01
C ALA A 54 6.25 6.16 16.71
N ALA A 55 7.36 5.60 16.23
CA ALA A 55 8.73 6.03 16.49
C ALA A 55 9.25 6.84 15.30
#